data_AF-A0A7C3B9C2-F1
#
_entry.id   AF-A0A7C3B9C2-F1
#
_cell.length_a   1.000
_cell.length_b   1.000
_cell.length_c   1.000
_cell.angle_alpha   90.00
_cell.angle_beta   90.00
_cell.angle_gamma   90.00
#
_symmetry.space_group_name_H-M   'P 1'
#
loop_
_entity.id
_entity.type
_entity.pdbx_description
1 polymer ?
#
loop_
_entity_poly.entity_id
_entity_poly.type
_entity_poly.pdbx_seq_one_letter_code
_entity_poly.pdbx_strand_id
1 'polypeptide(L)'
;MAETTTEVEAKIEDEGNPLEAFLEGTPSLTEIMDGKGVPFWVDDRQFYIRPPTTEEYDQALMVQELAHARAMSQPEVQKLRDLSVSDGERQVLEARIAIAERAYEAAEDKRTKELIAERLAFLRRQLETRTRADELADRYAVLKRDRWLTFCLLCDADGKQMFDPNNPEDLERWERLPMRVKDEARLAIWEVLAAVRNAPFD
;
A
#
# COMPACT_ATOMS: atom_id res chain seq x y z
N MET A 1 -15.32 -18.06 -56.08
CA MET A 1 -14.70 -17.01 -55.23
C MET A 1 -15.75 -16.56 -54.22
N ALA A 2 -15.86 -17.27 -53.11
CA ALA A 2 -16.70 -16.93 -51.96
C ALA A 2 -16.39 -17.92 -50.81
N GLU A 3 -15.20 -17.82 -50.26
CA GLU A 3 -14.71 -18.44 -49.02
C GLU A 3 -13.74 -17.36 -48.49
N THR A 4 -13.74 -16.84 -47.26
CA THR A 4 -14.26 -17.30 -45.97
C THR A 4 -14.23 -16.05 -45.08
N THR A 5 -15.38 -15.56 -44.62
CA THR A 5 -15.43 -14.49 -43.59
C THR A 5 -15.80 -15.07 -42.22
N THR A 6 -16.00 -16.39 -42.13
CA THR A 6 -16.54 -17.07 -40.95
C THR A 6 -15.47 -17.80 -40.11
N GLU A 7 -14.18 -17.77 -40.49
CA GLU A 7 -13.10 -18.46 -39.77
C GLU A 7 -12.22 -17.57 -38.89
N VAL A 8 -12.45 -16.25 -38.87
CA VAL A 8 -11.68 -15.32 -38.01
C VAL A 8 -12.39 -15.04 -36.68
N GLU A 9 -13.69 -15.37 -36.56
CA GLU A 9 -14.48 -15.13 -35.34
C GLU A 9 -14.48 -16.33 -34.36
N ALA A 10 -13.85 -17.46 -34.71
CA ALA A 10 -13.84 -18.69 -33.89
C ALA A 10 -12.47 -19.02 -33.26
N LYS A 11 -11.64 -18.00 -32.99
CA LYS A 11 -10.34 -18.15 -32.29
C LYS A 11 -10.11 -17.13 -31.17
N ILE A 12 -11.20 -16.64 -30.59
CA ILE A 12 -11.19 -15.89 -29.32
C ILE A 12 -12.04 -16.67 -28.31
N GLU A 13 -11.73 -17.95 -28.16
CA GLU A 13 -12.15 -18.74 -27.01
C GLU A 13 -10.86 -19.23 -26.33
N ASP A 14 -10.78 -18.99 -25.02
CA ASP A 14 -9.81 -19.59 -24.11
C ASP A 14 -8.41 -18.95 -23.97
N GLU A 15 -8.34 -17.62 -23.95
CA GLU A 15 -7.35 -16.95 -23.10
C GLU A 15 -8.14 -16.19 -22.03
N GLY A 16 -8.32 -16.85 -20.88
CA GLY A 16 -8.98 -16.27 -19.71
C GLY A 16 -8.53 -14.84 -19.47
N ASN A 17 -9.48 -13.97 -19.13
CA ASN A 17 -9.22 -12.56 -18.89
C ASN A 17 -8.01 -12.43 -17.94
N PRO A 18 -6.88 -11.82 -18.34
CA PRO A 18 -5.69 -11.72 -17.50
C PRO A 18 -5.96 -11.00 -16.17
N LEU A 19 -7.03 -10.20 -16.10
CA LEU A 19 -7.51 -9.57 -14.88
C LEU A 19 -8.31 -10.54 -13.98
N GLU A 20 -8.94 -11.57 -14.51
CA GLU A 20 -9.59 -12.62 -13.72
C GLU A 20 -8.54 -13.58 -13.13
N ALA A 21 -7.53 -13.98 -13.90
CA ALA A 21 -6.38 -14.73 -13.37
C ALA A 21 -5.55 -13.94 -12.33
N PHE A 22 -5.53 -12.60 -12.41
CA PHE A 22 -4.94 -11.72 -11.40
C PHE A 22 -5.72 -11.70 -10.09
N LEU A 23 -7.04 -11.95 -10.12
CA LEU A 23 -7.92 -11.99 -8.95
C LEU A 23 -8.10 -13.42 -8.40
N GLU A 24 -7.86 -14.45 -9.22
CA GLU A 24 -7.79 -15.86 -8.84
C GLU A 24 -6.51 -16.18 -8.05
N GLY A 25 -6.40 -15.66 -6.84
CA GLY A 25 -5.27 -15.97 -5.95
C GLY A 25 -5.04 -14.96 -4.84
N THR A 26 -5.58 -13.74 -4.97
CA THR A 26 -5.50 -12.74 -3.91
C THR A 26 -6.44 -13.16 -2.77
N PRO A 27 -5.92 -13.38 -1.55
CA PRO A 27 -6.74 -13.79 -0.43
C PRO A 27 -7.79 -12.72 -0.12
N SER A 28 -9.00 -13.16 0.24
CA SER A 28 -10.04 -12.25 0.71
C SER A 28 -9.60 -11.56 2.01
N LEU A 29 -10.27 -10.45 2.36
CA LEU A 29 -10.02 -9.75 3.63
C LEU A 29 -10.04 -10.71 4.83
N THR A 30 -11.02 -11.62 4.88
CA THR A 30 -11.14 -12.62 5.95
C THR A 30 -9.97 -13.59 5.93
N GLU A 31 -9.55 -14.07 4.76
CA GLU A 31 -8.41 -15.00 4.69
C GLU A 31 -7.08 -14.34 5.11
N ILE A 32 -6.89 -13.06 4.78
CA ILE A 32 -5.73 -12.28 5.26
C ILE A 32 -5.78 -12.18 6.78
N MET A 33 -6.94 -11.89 7.37
CA MET A 33 -7.09 -11.85 8.82
C MET A 33 -6.86 -13.21 9.48
N ASP A 34 -7.19 -14.31 8.79
CA ASP A 34 -6.90 -15.69 9.22
C ASP A 34 -5.43 -16.11 9.02
N GLY A 35 -4.55 -15.18 8.65
CA GLY A 35 -3.11 -15.42 8.54
C GLY A 35 -2.60 -15.76 7.13
N LYS A 36 -3.47 -15.79 6.12
CA LYS A 36 -3.05 -16.09 4.74
C LYS A 36 -2.27 -14.92 4.17
N GLY A 37 -1.07 -15.21 3.67
CA GLY A 37 -0.22 -14.21 3.05
C GLY A 37 -0.77 -13.73 1.71
N VAL A 38 -0.55 -12.45 1.40
CA VAL A 38 -0.89 -11.86 0.09
C VAL A 38 0.21 -12.22 -0.91
N PRO A 39 -0.10 -12.96 -1.99
CA PRO A 39 0.90 -13.36 -2.96
C PRO A 39 1.30 -12.17 -3.86
N PHE A 40 2.54 -12.19 -4.33
CA PHE A 40 3.01 -11.34 -5.41
C PHE A 40 4.09 -12.05 -6.23
N TRP A 41 4.31 -11.62 -7.46
CA TRP A 41 5.19 -12.29 -8.42
C TRP A 41 6.30 -11.38 -8.91
N VAL A 42 7.48 -11.95 -9.07
CA VAL A 42 8.67 -11.28 -9.60
C VAL A 42 9.40 -12.28 -10.49
N ASP A 43 9.47 -12.01 -11.79
CA ASP A 43 10.17 -12.86 -12.76
C ASP A 43 9.77 -14.36 -12.62
N ASP A 44 8.46 -14.61 -12.67
CA ASP A 44 7.80 -15.93 -12.52
C ASP A 44 8.00 -16.62 -11.15
N ARG A 45 8.68 -15.96 -10.20
CA ARG A 45 8.80 -16.44 -8.83
C ARG A 45 7.72 -15.82 -7.95
N GLN A 46 6.99 -16.68 -7.25
CA GLN A 46 5.99 -16.27 -6.27
C GLN A 46 6.63 -16.00 -4.90
N PHE A 47 6.13 -14.96 -4.24
CA PHE A 47 6.42 -14.57 -2.87
C PHE A 47 5.12 -14.25 -2.14
N TYR A 48 5.18 -14.14 -0.82
CA TYR A 48 4.04 -13.74 -0.02
C TYR A 48 4.42 -12.65 0.99
N ILE A 49 3.46 -11.79 1.32
CA ILE A 49 3.53 -10.93 2.50
C ILE A 49 2.53 -11.47 3.52
N ARG A 50 3.02 -11.98 4.65
CA ARG A 50 2.14 -12.39 5.74
C ARG A 50 1.54 -11.17 6.46
N PRO A 51 0.40 -11.31 7.14
CA PRO A 51 -0.09 -10.29 8.05
C PRO A 51 0.94 -9.96 9.13
N PRO A 52 1.11 -8.67 9.51
CA PRO A 52 1.91 -8.31 10.67
C PRO A 52 1.22 -8.76 11.95
N THR A 53 2.00 -8.97 13.01
CA THR A 53 1.46 -8.96 14.37
C THR A 53 1.13 -7.53 14.82
N THR A 54 0.39 -7.38 15.92
CA THR A 54 0.14 -6.06 16.54
C THR A 54 1.44 -5.30 16.83
N GLU A 55 2.44 -5.99 17.41
CA GLU A 55 3.73 -5.39 17.73
C GLU A 55 4.48 -4.94 16.47
N GLU A 56 4.45 -5.73 15.40
CA GLU A 56 5.07 -5.36 14.13
C GLU A 56 4.37 -4.16 13.48
N TYR A 57 3.04 -4.11 13.57
CA TYR A 57 2.25 -2.98 13.07
C TYR A 57 2.58 -1.68 13.83
N ASP A 58 2.62 -1.73 15.15
CA ASP A 58 2.96 -0.57 15.99
C ASP A 58 4.40 -0.10 15.74
N GLN A 59 5.34 -1.04 15.61
CA GLN A 59 6.73 -0.72 15.25
C GLN A 59 6.81 -0.08 13.86
N ALA A 60 6.01 -0.55 12.89
CA ALA A 60 5.97 0.05 11.56
C ALA A 60 5.49 1.51 11.61
N LEU A 61 4.48 1.81 12.43
CA LEU A 61 4.02 3.19 12.64
C LEU A 61 5.13 4.04 13.26
N MET A 62 5.84 3.52 14.27
CA MET A 62 6.98 4.21 14.88
C MET A 62 8.11 4.46 13.86
N VAL A 63 8.43 3.48 13.02
CA VAL A 63 9.41 3.62 11.94
C VAL A 63 9.00 4.72 10.97
N GLN A 64 7.72 4.80 10.61
CA GLN A 64 7.18 5.85 9.76
C GLN A 64 7.36 7.23 10.41
N GLU A 65 6.96 7.39 11.68
CA GLU A 65 7.07 8.65 12.41
C GLU A 65 8.52 9.13 12.53
N LEU A 66 9.45 8.24 12.90
CA LEU A 66 10.87 8.54 13.00
C LEU A 66 11.48 8.91 11.63
N ALA A 67 11.10 8.18 10.58
CA ALA A 67 11.55 8.46 9.23
C ALA A 67 11.03 9.81 8.74
N HIS A 68 9.78 10.16 9.06
CA HIS A 68 9.20 11.47 8.75
C HIS A 68 9.96 12.58 9.48
N ALA A 69 10.16 12.46 10.79
CA ALA A 69 10.90 13.45 11.58
C ALA A 69 12.33 13.65 11.08
N ARG A 70 13.00 12.55 10.71
CA ARG A 70 14.34 12.58 10.10
C ARG A 70 14.34 13.20 8.71
N ALA A 71 13.34 12.94 7.88
CA ALA A 71 13.23 13.60 6.58
C ALA A 71 13.01 15.11 6.77
N MET A 72 12.13 15.49 7.69
CA MET A 72 11.87 16.89 8.00
C MET A 72 13.09 17.62 8.54
N SER A 73 14.07 16.95 9.15
CA SER A 73 15.30 17.61 9.60
C SER A 73 16.35 17.82 8.50
N GLN A 74 16.15 17.27 7.30
CA GLN A 74 17.10 17.39 6.20
C GLN A 74 17.08 18.80 5.58
N PRO A 75 18.24 19.43 5.34
CA PRO A 75 18.32 20.78 4.76
C PRO A 75 17.60 20.93 3.42
N GLU A 76 17.60 19.91 2.58
CA GLU A 76 16.93 19.87 1.28
C GLU A 76 15.41 19.87 1.40
N VAL A 77 14.85 19.20 2.41
CA VAL A 77 13.41 19.17 2.70
C VAL A 77 12.98 20.50 3.32
N GLN A 78 13.79 21.05 4.22
CA GLN A 78 13.55 22.35 4.87
C GLN A 78 13.37 23.50 3.87
N LYS A 79 14.11 23.48 2.76
CA LYS A 79 14.00 24.48 1.68
C LYS A 79 12.63 24.50 0.99
N LEU A 80 11.81 23.47 1.18
CA LEU A 80 10.51 23.31 0.52
C LEU A 80 9.32 23.69 1.42
N ARG A 81 9.58 24.17 2.64
CA ARG A 81 8.53 24.47 3.64
C ARG A 81 7.57 25.58 3.24
N ASP A 82 8.04 26.57 2.49
CA ASP A 82 7.20 27.69 2.05
C ASP A 82 6.53 27.43 0.69
N LEU A 83 6.78 26.27 0.09
CA LEU A 83 6.17 25.88 -1.17
C LEU A 83 4.90 25.09 -0.89
N SER A 84 3.83 25.43 -1.61
CA SER A 84 2.63 24.61 -1.65
C SER A 84 2.96 23.21 -2.19
N VAL A 85 2.14 22.23 -1.80
CA VAL A 85 2.17 20.88 -2.39
C VAL A 85 2.17 20.90 -3.93
N SER A 86 2.68 19.84 -4.53
CA SER A 86 2.59 19.64 -5.98
C SER A 86 1.14 19.54 -6.47
N ASP A 87 0.92 19.83 -7.76
CA ASP A 87 -0.41 19.70 -8.38
C ASP A 87 -0.95 18.27 -8.28
N GLY A 88 -0.09 17.26 -8.36
CA GLY A 88 -0.48 15.86 -8.20
C GLY A 88 -0.99 15.56 -6.78
N GLU A 89 -0.28 16.03 -5.75
CA GLU A 89 -0.71 15.86 -4.36
C GLU A 89 -2.01 16.64 -4.07
N ARG A 90 -2.13 17.85 -4.63
CA ARG A 90 -3.36 18.66 -4.57
C ARG A 90 -4.56 17.89 -5.15
N GLN A 91 -4.42 17.35 -6.36
CA GLN A 91 -5.46 16.56 -7.02
C GLN A 91 -5.86 15.33 -6.19
N VAL A 92 -4.89 14.64 -5.57
CA VAL A 92 -5.17 13.50 -4.68
C VAL A 92 -5.98 13.94 -3.46
N LEU A 93 -5.64 15.06 -2.83
CA LEU A 93 -6.40 15.59 -1.70
C LEU A 93 -7.81 16.01 -2.11
N GLU A 94 -7.97 16.71 -3.24
CA GLU A 94 -9.27 17.11 -3.79
C GLU A 94 -10.14 15.89 -4.10
N ALA A 95 -9.57 14.85 -4.71
CA ALA A 95 -10.29 13.60 -4.98
C ALA A 95 -10.75 12.90 -3.68
N ARG A 96 -9.89 12.86 -2.65
CA ARG A 96 -10.24 12.30 -1.34
C ARG A 96 -11.34 13.09 -0.65
N ILE A 97 -11.32 14.42 -0.76
CA ILE A 97 -12.40 15.29 -0.25
C ILE A 97 -13.70 14.96 -0.98
N ALA A 98 -13.71 14.91 -2.30
CA ALA A 98 -14.91 14.59 -3.08
C ALA A 98 -15.49 13.20 -2.74
N ILE A 99 -14.64 12.19 -2.52
CA ILE A 99 -15.07 10.86 -2.06
C ILE A 99 -15.71 10.95 -0.68
N ALA A 100 -15.07 11.64 0.26
CA ALA A 100 -15.59 11.79 1.62
C ALA A 100 -16.89 12.61 1.67
N GLU A 101 -17.06 13.61 0.80
CA GLU A 101 -18.30 14.37 0.66
C GLU A 101 -19.44 13.46 0.18
N ARG A 102 -19.21 12.64 -0.85
CA ARG A 102 -20.22 11.66 -1.30
C ARG A 102 -20.58 10.67 -0.20
N ALA A 103 -19.59 10.20 0.57
CA ALA A 103 -19.83 9.30 1.69
C ALA A 103 -20.63 9.97 2.81
N TYR A 104 -20.39 11.26 3.08
CA TYR A 104 -21.14 12.04 4.07
C TYR A 104 -22.63 12.18 3.69
N GLU A 105 -22.89 12.48 2.42
CA GLU A 105 -24.27 12.59 1.89
C GLU A 105 -25.01 11.25 1.92
N ALA A 106 -24.30 10.16 1.61
CA ALA A 106 -24.87 8.81 1.59
C ALA A 106 -25.05 8.18 2.99
N ALA A 107 -24.32 8.66 4.01
CA ALA A 107 -24.45 8.14 5.36
C ALA A 107 -25.83 8.44 5.95
N GLU A 108 -26.47 7.45 6.57
CA GLU A 108 -27.80 7.62 7.18
C GLU A 108 -27.71 7.93 8.68
N ASP A 109 -26.73 7.37 9.38
CA ASP A 109 -26.60 7.53 10.81
C ASP A 109 -25.71 8.72 11.22
N LYS A 110 -26.06 9.33 12.35
CA LYS A 110 -25.39 10.52 12.88
C LYS A 110 -23.91 10.27 13.22
N ARG A 111 -23.58 9.09 13.76
CA ARG A 111 -22.21 8.78 14.22
C ARG A 111 -21.27 8.69 13.02
N THR A 112 -21.66 7.98 11.97
CA THR A 112 -20.90 7.89 10.72
C THR A 112 -20.74 9.27 10.08
N LYS A 113 -21.79 10.09 10.06
CA LYS A 113 -21.68 11.49 9.57
C LYS A 113 -20.66 12.30 10.37
N GLU A 114 -20.67 12.22 11.69
CA GLU A 114 -19.70 12.92 12.54
C GLU A 114 -18.26 12.51 12.23
N LEU A 115 -17.99 11.20 12.13
CA LEU A 115 -16.67 10.68 11.76
C LEU A 115 -16.21 11.15 10.38
N ILE A 116 -17.11 11.15 9.39
CA ILE A 116 -16.78 11.63 8.05
C ILE A 116 -16.56 13.16 8.04
N ALA A 117 -17.34 13.92 8.82
CA ALA A 117 -17.18 15.37 8.92
C ALA A 117 -15.82 15.76 9.52
N GLU A 118 -15.38 15.06 10.57
CA GLU A 118 -14.03 15.24 11.14
C GLU A 118 -12.95 14.94 10.10
N ARG A 119 -13.13 13.86 9.33
CA ARG A 119 -12.21 13.51 8.24
C ARG A 119 -12.18 14.57 7.14
N LEU A 120 -13.33 15.13 6.77
CA LEU A 120 -13.43 16.22 5.80
C LEU A 120 -12.73 17.49 6.28
N ALA A 121 -12.95 17.87 7.54
CA ALA A 121 -12.27 19.02 8.15
C ALA A 121 -10.75 18.85 8.14
N PHE A 122 -10.27 17.64 8.47
CA PHE A 122 -8.86 17.30 8.39
C PHE A 122 -8.30 17.41 6.97
N LEU A 123 -8.97 16.82 5.98
CA LEU A 123 -8.51 16.84 4.59
C LEU A 123 -8.48 18.27 4.00
N ARG A 124 -9.51 19.08 4.28
CA ARG A 124 -9.55 20.49 3.85
C ARG A 124 -8.43 21.30 4.48
N ARG A 125 -8.17 21.11 5.78
CA ARG A 125 -7.01 21.72 6.44
C ARG A 125 -5.69 21.30 5.79
N GLN A 126 -5.54 20.01 5.46
CA GLN A 126 -4.33 19.55 4.75
C GLN A 126 -4.18 20.23 3.39
N LEU A 127 -5.25 20.38 2.61
CA LEU A 127 -5.20 21.06 1.31
C LEU A 127 -4.70 22.52 1.44
N GLU A 128 -5.04 23.19 2.53
CA GLU A 128 -4.66 24.58 2.79
C GLU A 128 -3.24 24.72 3.37
N THR A 129 -2.86 23.85 4.32
CA THR A 129 -1.65 24.07 5.14
C THR A 129 -0.50 23.14 4.81
N ARG A 130 -0.72 22.05 4.07
CA ARG A 130 0.34 21.08 3.75
C ARG A 130 1.33 21.70 2.78
N THR A 131 2.60 21.43 3.02
CA THR A 131 3.71 21.98 2.26
C THR A 131 4.36 20.91 1.38
N ARG A 132 5.20 21.34 0.44
CA ARG A 132 6.01 20.39 -0.36
C ARG A 132 7.06 19.67 0.49
N ALA A 133 7.47 20.25 1.61
CA ALA A 133 8.30 19.57 2.60
C ALA A 133 7.56 18.38 3.22
N ASP A 134 6.29 18.58 3.64
CA ASP A 134 5.46 17.50 4.20
C ASP A 134 5.20 16.39 3.17
N GLU A 135 4.89 16.75 1.93
CA GLU A 135 4.71 15.79 0.82
C GLU A 135 5.95 14.90 0.65
N LEU A 136 7.15 15.50 0.63
CA LEU A 136 8.39 14.76 0.43
C LEU A 136 8.75 13.90 1.66
N ALA A 137 8.57 14.44 2.86
CA ALA A 137 8.83 13.74 4.10
C ALA A 137 7.90 12.52 4.27
N ASP A 138 6.60 12.68 3.96
CA ASP A 138 5.63 11.58 4.01
C ASP A 138 5.97 10.49 3.00
N ARG A 139 6.32 10.84 1.75
CA ARG A 139 6.73 9.85 0.75
C ARG A 139 7.95 9.05 1.21
N TYR A 140 8.94 9.73 1.79
CA TYR A 140 10.10 9.07 2.35
C TYR A 140 9.74 8.15 3.51
N ALA A 141 8.91 8.63 4.43
CA ALA A 141 8.47 7.90 5.62
C ALA A 141 7.69 6.63 5.27
N VAL A 142 6.71 6.75 4.36
CA VAL A 142 5.93 5.61 3.85
C VAL A 142 6.84 4.58 3.20
N LEU A 143 7.78 5.02 2.36
CA LEU A 143 8.74 4.10 1.75
C LEU A 143 9.58 3.37 2.80
N LYS A 144 10.05 4.06 3.85
CA LYS A 144 10.82 3.43 4.93
C LYS A 144 10.02 2.42 5.72
N ARG A 145 8.78 2.74 6.06
CA ARG A 145 7.84 1.80 6.69
C ARG A 145 7.61 0.57 5.81
N ASP A 146 7.27 0.77 4.54
CA ASP A 146 6.97 -0.33 3.62
C ASP A 146 8.19 -1.27 3.48
N ARG A 147 9.41 -0.72 3.40
CA ARG A 147 10.64 -1.52 3.34
C ARG A 147 10.90 -2.29 4.63
N TRP A 148 10.67 -1.67 5.79
CA TRP A 148 10.80 -2.35 7.07
C TRP A 148 9.79 -3.49 7.20
N LEU A 149 8.52 -3.24 6.86
CA LEU A 149 7.49 -4.28 6.86
C LEU A 149 7.82 -5.39 5.86
N THR A 150 8.31 -5.05 4.67
CA THR A 150 8.73 -6.07 3.70
C THR A 150 9.83 -6.95 4.28
N PHE A 151 10.81 -6.38 4.98
CA PHE A 151 11.85 -7.16 5.63
C PHE A 151 11.28 -8.12 6.69
N CYS A 152 10.35 -7.67 7.52
CA CYS A 152 9.75 -8.49 8.58
C CYS A 152 8.76 -9.56 8.06
N LEU A 153 8.03 -9.25 6.98
CA LEU A 153 6.83 -10.00 6.57
C LEU A 153 7.02 -10.82 5.29
N LEU A 154 8.15 -10.66 4.60
CA LEU A 154 8.38 -11.38 3.34
C LEU A 154 8.56 -12.87 3.60
N CYS A 155 7.75 -13.66 2.91
CA CYS A 155 7.83 -15.11 2.85
C CYS A 155 8.20 -15.60 1.45
N ASP A 156 8.85 -16.76 1.39
CA ASP A 156 9.09 -17.49 0.16
C ASP A 156 7.82 -18.20 -0.36
N ALA A 157 7.94 -18.94 -1.46
CA ALA A 157 6.83 -19.64 -2.11
C ALA A 157 6.15 -20.69 -1.22
N ASP A 158 6.84 -21.20 -0.20
CA ASP A 158 6.31 -22.17 0.76
C ASP A 158 5.66 -21.48 1.98
N GLY A 159 5.57 -20.14 1.97
CA GLY A 159 5.03 -19.34 3.06
C GLY A 159 6.00 -19.17 4.24
N LYS A 160 7.27 -19.57 4.09
CA LYS A 160 8.27 -19.45 5.15
C LYS A 160 8.88 -18.05 5.15
N GLN A 161 8.91 -17.41 6.33
CA GLN A 161 9.53 -16.11 6.50
C GLN A 161 11.01 -16.14 6.09
N MET A 162 11.41 -15.18 5.25
CA MET A 162 12.73 -15.17 4.61
C MET A 162 13.84 -14.56 5.49
N PHE A 163 13.47 -13.65 6.38
CA PHE A 163 14.40 -12.87 7.21
C PHE A 163 13.91 -12.78 8.65
N ASP A 164 14.82 -12.91 9.60
CA ASP A 164 14.58 -12.58 11.01
C ASP A 164 15.19 -11.21 11.33
N PRO A 165 14.40 -10.22 11.80
CA PRO A 165 14.91 -8.90 12.14
C PRO A 165 15.93 -8.88 13.28
N ASN A 166 16.01 -9.95 14.07
CA ASN A 166 16.98 -10.10 15.15
C ASN A 166 18.28 -10.77 14.69
N ASN A 167 18.36 -11.21 13.42
CA ASN A 167 19.52 -11.89 12.86
C ASN A 167 20.35 -10.93 11.96
N PRO A 168 21.60 -10.59 12.35
CA PRO A 168 22.46 -9.73 11.54
C PRO A 168 22.79 -10.30 10.15
N GLU A 169 22.85 -11.63 9.98
CA GLU A 169 23.11 -12.25 8.69
C GLU A 169 21.95 -12.02 7.70
N ASP A 170 20.73 -11.95 8.21
CA ASP A 170 19.54 -11.70 7.40
C ASP A 170 19.47 -10.25 6.92
N LEU A 171 20.07 -9.32 7.66
CA LEU A 171 20.29 -7.94 7.22
C LEU A 171 21.20 -7.89 5.98
N GLU A 172 22.28 -8.66 5.94
CA GLU A 172 23.12 -8.74 4.75
C GLU A 172 22.40 -9.39 3.57
N ARG A 173 21.64 -10.46 3.82
CA ARG A 173 20.82 -11.12 2.79
C ARG A 173 19.76 -10.17 2.24
N TRP A 174 19.14 -9.38 3.11
CA TRP A 174 18.18 -8.35 2.74
C TRP A 174 18.80 -7.30 1.83
N GLU A 175 19.99 -6.79 2.14
CA GLU A 175 20.67 -5.81 1.28
C GLU A 175 20.96 -6.38 -0.13
N ARG A 176 21.29 -7.68 -0.22
CA ARG A 176 21.50 -8.38 -1.50
C ARG A 176 20.22 -8.74 -2.24
N LEU A 177 19.05 -8.67 -1.60
CA LEU A 177 17.76 -8.97 -2.25
C LEU A 177 17.51 -7.96 -3.39
N PRO A 178 17.15 -8.42 -4.62
CA PRO A 178 16.92 -7.54 -5.74
C PRO A 178 15.92 -6.43 -5.43
N MET A 179 16.22 -5.20 -5.87
CA MET A 179 15.38 -4.04 -5.59
C MET A 179 13.94 -4.23 -6.09
N ARG A 180 13.78 -4.93 -7.23
CA ARG A 180 12.47 -5.23 -7.82
C ARG A 180 11.56 -6.02 -6.89
N VAL A 181 12.04 -7.11 -6.27
CA VAL A 181 11.25 -7.88 -5.28
C VAL A 181 10.74 -6.97 -4.17
N LYS A 182 11.64 -6.10 -3.77
CA LYS A 182 11.53 -5.21 -2.63
C LYS A 182 10.59 -4.02 -2.95
N ASP A 183 10.37 -3.70 -4.24
CA ASP A 183 9.42 -2.71 -4.74
C ASP A 183 8.04 -3.32 -5.06
N GLU A 184 7.99 -4.50 -5.69
CA GLU A 184 6.73 -5.20 -6.01
C GLU A 184 5.98 -5.61 -4.73
N ALA A 185 6.72 -5.98 -3.67
CA ALA A 185 6.16 -6.26 -2.36
C ALA A 185 5.29 -5.12 -1.79
N ARG A 186 5.50 -3.87 -2.22
CA ARG A 186 4.81 -2.71 -1.63
C ARG A 186 3.30 -2.74 -1.85
N LEU A 187 2.84 -3.25 -2.99
CA LEU A 187 1.40 -3.38 -3.26
C LEU A 187 0.77 -4.39 -2.29
N ALA A 188 1.38 -5.56 -2.13
CA ALA A 188 0.94 -6.57 -1.16
C ALA A 188 0.97 -6.04 0.28
N ILE A 189 1.98 -5.26 0.66
CA ILE A 189 2.05 -4.58 1.97
C ILE A 189 0.86 -3.64 2.16
N TRP A 190 0.49 -2.86 1.15
CA TRP A 190 -0.64 -1.94 1.25
C TRP A 190 -1.98 -2.67 1.37
N GLU A 191 -2.15 -3.80 0.69
CA GLU A 191 -3.33 -4.65 0.83
C GLU A 191 -3.45 -5.22 2.25
N VAL A 192 -2.35 -5.75 2.79
CA VAL A 192 -2.30 -6.24 4.18
C VAL A 192 -2.60 -5.12 5.18
N LEU A 193 -2.01 -3.94 5.03
CA LEU A 193 -2.28 -2.80 5.93
C LEU A 193 -3.73 -2.29 5.79
N ALA A 194 -4.31 -2.33 4.60
CA ALA A 194 -5.71 -1.98 4.39
C ALA A 194 -6.63 -2.98 5.09
N ALA A 195 -6.26 -4.28 5.08
CA ALA A 195 -6.99 -5.32 5.78
C ALA A 195 -6.99 -5.11 7.30
N VAL A 196 -5.80 -4.97 7.89
CA VAL A 196 -5.63 -4.73 9.34
C VAL A 196 -6.38 -3.48 9.81
N ARG A 197 -6.42 -2.42 8.99
CA ARG A 197 -7.15 -1.19 9.36
C ARG A 197 -8.67 -1.39 9.42
N ASN A 198 -9.22 -2.27 8.60
CA ASN A 198 -10.67 -2.50 8.51
C ASN A 198 -11.17 -3.57 9.50
N ALA A 199 -10.27 -4.40 10.02
CA ALA A 199 -10.51 -5.35 11.10
C ALA A 199 -9.25 -5.37 12.00
N PRO A 200 -9.17 -4.50 13.02
CA PRO A 200 -8.01 -4.46 13.90
C PRO A 200 -7.85 -5.77 14.67
N PHE A 201 -6.62 -6.09 15.07
CA PHE A 201 -6.28 -7.29 15.84
C PHE A 201 -7.19 -7.46 17.07
N ASP A 202 -7.70 -8.69 17.27
CA ASP A 202 -8.48 -9.09 18.45
C ASP A 202 -7.62 -9.21 19.72
#